data_AF-A0AAW8SRZ4-F1
#
_entry.id   AF-A0AAW8SRZ4-F1
#
_cell.length_a   1.000
_cell.length_b   1.000
_cell.length_c   1.000
_cell.angle_alpha   90.00
_cell.angle_beta   90.00
_cell.angle_gamma   90.00
#
_symmetry.space_group_name_H-M   'P 1'
#
loop_
_entity.id
_entity.type
_entity.pdbx_description
1 polymer ?
#
loop_
_entity_poly.entity_id
_entity_poly.type
_entity_poly.pdbx_seq_one_letter_code
_entity_poly.pdbx_strand_id
1 'polypeptide(L)'
;MKYLEPGDLLFYGNRGATYHVGLYIGNNQMIHSPQPGQTVTAVDINYFYPTFARRILKSSGTNPNVYPSTEGQAANERFIFRMYNKNAGHHHYTQLTSEAINLINVGWNYEGVGWVSPATGASVYRMYNPNNGRHHYTPHVFEKNDLVKAGWKYEGVSWLSGGTVPVYRLYNPHAAPKEDSHHYTPLSSERDSLVKTGWRSEGTAWYAARILN
;
A
#
# COMPACT_ATOMS: atom_id res chain seq x y z
N MET A 1 27.63 -8.61 17.15
CA MET A 1 26.33 -8.20 16.57
C MET A 1 25.49 -9.44 16.40
N LYS A 2 24.25 -9.45 16.88
CA LYS A 2 23.34 -10.58 16.67
C LYS A 2 22.31 -10.11 15.65
N TYR A 3 22.13 -10.91 14.58
CA TYR A 3 21.20 -10.72 13.45
C TYR A 3 21.66 -9.70 12.38
N LEU A 4 22.70 -10.05 11.62
CA LEU A 4 22.83 -9.48 10.26
C LEU A 4 21.82 -10.18 9.36
N GLU A 5 21.13 -9.44 8.51
CA GLU A 5 20.30 -10.03 7.44
C GLU A 5 20.62 -9.41 6.08
N PRO A 6 20.50 -10.17 4.98
CA PRO A 6 20.78 -9.67 3.64
C PRO A 6 20.15 -8.29 3.40
N GLY A 7 20.95 -7.34 2.89
CA GLY A 7 20.54 -5.95 2.72
C GLY A 7 21.07 -4.97 3.78
N ASP A 8 21.66 -5.45 4.87
CA ASP A 8 22.35 -4.58 5.83
C ASP A 8 23.63 -3.98 5.22
N LEU A 9 23.88 -2.69 5.47
CA LEU A 9 25.17 -2.08 5.19
C LEU A 9 26.13 -2.36 6.34
N LEU A 10 27.33 -2.84 6.00
CA LEU A 10 28.41 -3.18 6.92
C LEU A 10 29.45 -2.07 6.92
N PHE A 11 29.75 -1.51 8.08
CA PHE A 11 30.63 -0.36 8.23
C PHE A 11 31.90 -0.75 8.98
N TYR A 12 33.05 -0.30 8.47
CA TYR A 12 34.37 -0.49 9.09
C TYR A 12 34.96 0.86 9.50
N GLY A 13 35.36 0.95 10.77
CA GLY A 13 35.73 2.20 11.43
C GLY A 13 34.62 2.73 12.36
N ASN A 14 34.95 3.76 13.13
CA ASN A 14 34.03 4.34 14.12
C ASN A 14 32.82 5.03 13.45
N ARG A 15 31.71 5.14 14.17
CA ARG A 15 30.56 5.94 13.72
C ARG A 15 30.99 7.39 13.52
N GLY A 16 30.72 7.96 12.35
CA GLY A 16 31.16 9.31 11.97
C GLY A 16 32.58 9.39 11.39
N ALA A 17 33.33 8.29 11.39
CA ALA A 17 34.68 8.18 10.82
C ALA A 17 34.88 6.80 10.14
N THR A 18 33.85 6.32 9.43
CA THR A 18 33.90 5.07 8.67
C THR A 18 34.78 5.26 7.43
N TYR A 19 35.70 4.31 7.17
CA TYR A 19 36.56 4.34 5.99
C TYR A 19 36.17 3.32 4.93
N HIS A 20 35.36 2.31 5.26
CA HIS A 20 34.91 1.31 4.30
C HIS A 20 33.46 0.88 4.56
N VAL A 21 32.74 0.60 3.48
CA VAL A 21 31.35 0.09 3.52
C VAL A 21 31.17 -1.07 2.55
N GLY A 22 30.41 -2.07 2.96
CA GLY A 22 29.98 -3.20 2.13
C GLY A 22 28.49 -3.49 2.30
N LEU A 23 27.91 -4.25 1.36
CA LEU A 23 26.53 -4.71 1.43
C LEU A 23 26.52 -6.18 1.85
N TYR A 24 25.86 -6.51 2.96
CA TYR A 24 25.70 -7.89 3.40
C TYR A 24 24.70 -8.62 2.49
N ILE A 25 25.08 -9.80 2.01
CA ILE A 25 24.26 -10.60 1.08
C ILE A 25 23.80 -11.94 1.67
N GLY A 26 24.02 -12.17 2.96
CA GLY A 26 23.74 -13.45 3.62
C GLY A 26 24.93 -14.41 3.57
N ASN A 27 24.78 -15.59 4.19
CA ASN A 27 25.81 -16.64 4.23
C ASN A 27 27.21 -16.15 4.64
N ASN A 28 27.27 -15.19 5.57
CA ASN A 28 28.50 -14.53 6.00
C ASN A 28 29.28 -13.84 4.87
N GLN A 29 28.62 -13.43 3.78
CA GLN A 29 29.26 -12.75 2.67
C GLN A 29 28.84 -11.28 2.56
N MET A 30 29.77 -10.44 2.11
CA MET A 30 29.48 -9.08 1.67
C MET A 30 29.96 -8.81 0.26
N ILE A 31 29.24 -7.97 -0.47
CA ILE A 31 29.74 -7.34 -1.71
C ILE A 31 30.37 -6.00 -1.34
N HIS A 32 31.58 -5.72 -1.82
CA HIS A 32 32.24 -4.45 -1.60
C HIS A 32 33.13 -4.01 -2.78
N SER A 33 33.50 -2.73 -2.79
CA SER A 33 34.50 -2.15 -3.68
C SER A 33 35.82 -2.04 -2.92
N PRO A 34 36.80 -2.94 -3.10
CA PRO A 34 37.88 -3.11 -2.12
C PRO A 34 38.90 -1.97 -2.11
N GLN A 35 39.46 -1.62 -3.27
CA GLN A 35 40.45 -0.56 -3.43
C GLN A 35 40.54 -0.14 -4.91
N PRO A 36 41.11 1.03 -5.22
CA PRO A 36 41.29 1.48 -6.60
C PRO A 36 41.99 0.43 -7.47
N GLY A 37 41.46 0.22 -8.68
CA GLY A 37 41.98 -0.76 -9.63
C GLY A 37 41.50 -2.20 -9.42
N GLN A 38 40.74 -2.49 -8.35
CA GLN A 38 40.05 -3.78 -8.18
C GLN A 38 38.58 -3.70 -8.59
N THR A 39 38.01 -4.85 -8.95
CA THR A 39 36.59 -4.98 -9.27
C THR A 39 35.76 -5.24 -8.02
N VAL A 40 34.48 -4.89 -8.10
CA VAL A 40 33.50 -5.24 -7.07
C VAL A 40 33.47 -6.77 -6.92
N THR A 41 33.58 -7.25 -5.69
CA THR A 41 33.68 -8.69 -5.38
C THR A 41 32.92 -9.05 -4.12
N ALA A 42 32.64 -10.35 -3.95
CA ALA A 42 32.05 -10.92 -2.75
C ALA A 42 33.13 -11.58 -1.89
N VAL A 43 33.12 -11.30 -0.59
CA VAL A 43 34.09 -11.87 0.38
C VAL A 43 33.38 -12.34 1.63
N ASP A 44 33.97 -13.32 2.31
CA ASP A 44 33.51 -13.78 3.63
C ASP A 44 33.89 -12.74 4.71
N ILE A 45 32.90 -12.26 5.45
CA ILE A 45 33.06 -11.23 6.49
C ILE A 45 33.78 -11.76 7.74
N ASN A 46 33.97 -13.07 7.87
CA ASN A 46 34.71 -13.64 8.99
C ASN A 46 36.20 -13.29 8.93
N TYR A 47 36.75 -13.06 7.73
CA TYR A 47 38.13 -12.58 7.57
C TYR A 47 38.32 -11.14 8.05
N PHE A 48 37.26 -10.33 7.93
CA PHE A 48 37.28 -8.96 8.40
C PHE A 48 35.87 -8.56 8.87
N TYR A 49 35.65 -8.65 10.17
CA TYR A 49 34.31 -8.46 10.75
C TYR A 49 33.96 -6.97 10.89
N PRO A 50 32.75 -6.53 10.51
CA PRO A 50 32.38 -5.11 10.55
C PRO A 50 32.34 -4.55 11.98
N THR A 51 32.64 -3.25 12.09
CA THR A 51 32.59 -2.50 13.36
C THR A 51 31.14 -2.25 13.80
N PHE A 52 30.27 -1.89 12.87
CA PHE A 52 28.83 -1.82 13.07
C PHE A 52 28.10 -2.11 11.77
N ALA A 53 26.84 -2.55 11.86
CA ALA A 53 25.95 -2.63 10.73
C ALA A 53 24.83 -1.61 10.87
N ARG A 54 24.31 -1.15 9.73
CA ARG A 54 23.12 -0.33 9.68
C ARG A 54 22.26 -0.81 8.53
N ARG A 55 21.03 -1.18 8.86
CA ARG A 55 19.99 -1.29 7.86
C ARG A 55 19.53 0.10 7.44
N ILE A 56 19.66 0.42 6.16
CA ILE A 56 19.11 1.65 5.57
C ILE A 56 17.69 1.41 5.08
N LEU A 57 17.35 0.17 4.72
CA LEU A 57 15.97 -0.25 4.64
C LEU A 57 15.36 -0.02 6.03
N LYS A 58 14.49 0.98 6.15
CA LYS A 58 13.72 1.10 7.38
C LYS A 58 13.06 -0.26 7.60
N SER A 59 13.17 -0.82 8.81
CA SER A 59 12.30 -1.92 9.22
C SER A 59 10.80 -1.53 9.17
N SER A 60 10.49 -0.27 8.83
CA SER A 60 9.27 0.15 8.14
C SER A 60 9.48 0.12 6.62
N GLY A 61 9.04 -0.93 5.93
CA GLY A 61 9.00 -0.89 4.47
C GLY A 61 8.63 -2.17 3.72
N THR A 62 8.85 -3.35 4.30
CA THR A 62 8.47 -4.61 3.62
C THR A 62 7.06 -5.06 3.96
N ASN A 63 6.59 -4.76 5.19
CA ASN A 63 5.21 -5.05 5.55
C ASN A 63 4.28 -4.03 4.89
N PRO A 64 3.49 -4.45 3.90
CA PRO A 64 2.60 -3.54 3.20
C PRO A 64 1.50 -2.99 4.13
N ASN A 65 1.24 -3.56 5.31
CA ASN A 65 0.31 -2.99 6.29
C ASN A 65 0.89 -1.80 7.09
N VAL A 66 2.21 -1.57 7.03
CA VAL A 66 2.88 -0.48 7.78
C VAL A 66 3.26 0.68 6.87
N TYR A 67 3.65 0.39 5.63
CA TYR A 67 3.98 1.39 4.63
C TYR A 67 3.53 0.92 3.25
N PRO A 68 3.06 1.80 2.35
CA PRO A 68 2.64 1.38 1.02
C PRO A 68 3.81 0.76 0.24
N SER A 69 3.74 -0.54 0.00
CA SER A 69 4.70 -1.30 -0.79
C SER A 69 3.97 -2.40 -1.55
N THR A 70 4.55 -2.86 -2.66
CA THR A 70 4.07 -4.04 -3.41
C THR A 70 4.88 -5.28 -3.06
N GLU A 71 5.66 -5.23 -1.98
CA GLU A 71 6.50 -6.34 -1.57
C GLU A 71 5.64 -7.47 -1.02
N GLY A 72 5.90 -8.72 -1.44
CA GLY A 72 5.06 -9.86 -1.10
C GLY A 72 3.77 -9.98 -1.93
N GLN A 73 3.54 -9.08 -2.89
CA GLN A 73 2.43 -9.20 -3.84
C GLN A 73 2.72 -10.36 -4.82
N ALA A 74 1.76 -11.29 -4.98
CA ALA A 74 1.90 -12.35 -5.96
C ALA A 74 1.82 -11.78 -7.39
N ALA A 75 2.34 -12.54 -8.36
CA ALA A 75 2.24 -12.17 -9.77
C ALA A 75 0.77 -11.91 -10.15
N ASN A 76 0.53 -10.78 -10.81
CA ASN A 76 -0.79 -10.32 -11.29
C ASN A 76 -1.84 -9.96 -10.22
N GLU A 77 -1.59 -10.14 -8.92
CA GLU A 77 -2.43 -9.57 -7.87
C GLU A 77 -2.06 -8.11 -7.60
N ARG A 78 -2.91 -7.36 -6.90
CA ARG A 78 -2.62 -5.96 -6.52
C ARG A 78 -3.04 -5.69 -5.09
N PHE A 79 -2.16 -5.10 -4.29
CA PHE A 79 -2.57 -4.57 -2.98
C PHE A 79 -3.32 -3.27 -3.15
N ILE A 80 -4.47 -3.14 -2.48
CA ILE A 80 -5.26 -1.92 -2.46
C ILE A 80 -5.03 -1.22 -1.13
N PHE A 81 -4.32 -0.10 -1.17
CA PHE A 81 -3.95 0.73 -0.04
C PHE A 81 -5.15 1.57 0.40
N ARG A 82 -5.44 1.54 1.71
CA ARG A 82 -6.51 2.30 2.35
C ARG A 82 -5.90 3.56 2.99
N MET A 83 -6.29 4.72 2.48
CA MET A 83 -5.81 6.03 2.92
C MET A 83 -6.95 6.78 3.60
N TYR A 84 -6.74 7.31 4.80
CA TYR A 84 -7.74 8.09 5.52
C TYR A 84 -7.33 9.54 5.69
N ASN A 85 -8.21 10.45 5.29
CA ASN A 85 -8.07 11.87 5.55
C ASN A 85 -8.86 12.26 6.80
N LYS A 86 -8.17 12.38 7.94
CA LYS A 86 -8.78 12.78 9.22
C LYS A 86 -9.44 14.17 9.21
N ASN A 87 -9.01 15.06 8.31
CA ASN A 87 -9.52 16.44 8.25
C ASN A 87 -10.81 16.54 7.42
N ALA A 88 -10.99 15.64 6.45
CA ALA A 88 -12.16 15.59 5.58
C ALA A 88 -13.12 14.44 5.92
N GLY A 89 -12.68 13.45 6.71
CA GLY A 89 -13.46 12.24 6.99
C GLY A 89 -13.62 11.33 5.76
N HIS A 90 -12.63 11.30 4.86
CA HIS A 90 -12.69 10.52 3.60
C HIS A 90 -11.73 9.37 3.60
N HIS A 91 -12.10 8.31 2.90
CA HIS A 91 -11.16 7.28 2.51
C HIS A 91 -10.81 7.41 1.02
N HIS A 92 -9.58 7.08 0.68
CA HIS A 92 -9.13 6.88 -0.69
C HIS A 92 -8.52 5.50 -0.83
N TYR A 93 -8.84 4.82 -1.92
CA TYR A 93 -8.39 3.47 -2.20
C TYR A 93 -7.56 3.45 -3.47
N THR A 94 -6.33 2.97 -3.38
CA THR A 94 -5.42 2.96 -4.53
C THR A 94 -4.51 1.76 -4.55
N GLN A 95 -4.22 1.25 -5.75
CA GLN A 95 -3.15 0.26 -5.97
C GLN A 95 -1.77 0.89 -6.22
N LEU A 96 -1.70 2.22 -6.36
CA LEU A 96 -0.48 2.92 -6.71
C LEU A 96 0.26 3.33 -5.44
N THR A 97 1.45 2.76 -5.24
CA THR A 97 2.33 3.14 -4.12
C THR A 97 2.69 4.62 -4.16
N SER A 98 2.92 5.18 -5.35
CA SER A 98 3.21 6.61 -5.53
C SER A 98 2.05 7.51 -5.08
N GLU A 99 0.80 7.14 -5.39
CA GLU A 99 -0.38 7.88 -4.96
C GLU A 99 -0.54 7.82 -3.43
N ALA A 100 -0.42 6.63 -2.85
CA ALA A 100 -0.45 6.45 -1.40
C ALA A 100 0.65 7.26 -0.69
N ILE A 101 1.88 7.22 -1.19
CA ILE A 101 3.01 7.99 -0.65
C ILE A 101 2.76 9.49 -0.76
N ASN A 102 2.24 9.97 -1.90
CA ASN A 102 1.91 11.39 -2.05
C ASN A 102 0.84 11.83 -1.05
N LEU A 103 -0.17 10.99 -0.79
CA LEU A 103 -1.21 11.25 0.22
C LEU A 103 -0.62 11.29 1.64
N ILE A 104 0.29 10.39 2.00
CA ILE A 104 1.03 10.43 3.27
C ILE A 104 1.79 11.75 3.42
N ASN A 105 2.49 12.17 2.36
CA ASN A 105 3.30 13.39 2.37
C ASN A 105 2.45 14.66 2.57
N VAL A 106 1.16 14.63 2.19
CA VAL A 106 0.21 15.72 2.44
C VAL A 106 -0.66 15.49 3.68
N GLY A 107 -0.26 14.55 4.55
CA GLY A 107 -0.82 14.38 5.90
C GLY A 107 -1.98 13.39 6.01
N TRP A 108 -2.23 12.56 5.01
CA TRP A 108 -3.20 11.47 5.12
C TRP A 108 -2.62 10.33 5.94
N ASN A 109 -3.49 9.64 6.67
CA ASN A 109 -3.13 8.44 7.41
C ASN A 109 -3.14 7.24 6.48
N TYR A 110 -2.08 6.46 6.50
CA TYR A 110 -2.09 5.13 5.89
C TYR A 110 -2.64 4.11 6.89
N GLU A 111 -3.70 3.41 6.52
CA GLU A 111 -4.36 2.41 7.37
C GLU A 111 -3.99 0.97 7.02
N GLY A 112 -3.09 0.79 6.05
CA GLY A 112 -2.63 -0.53 5.59
C GLY A 112 -3.26 -0.97 4.27
N VAL A 113 -3.06 -2.25 3.94
CA VAL A 113 -3.71 -2.88 2.78
C VAL A 113 -5.15 -3.19 3.15
N GLY A 114 -6.09 -2.49 2.52
CA GLY A 114 -7.52 -2.74 2.73
C GLY A 114 -7.92 -4.14 2.24
N TRP A 115 -7.42 -4.54 1.07
CA TRP A 115 -7.59 -5.90 0.52
C TRP A 115 -6.62 -6.17 -0.63
N VAL A 116 -6.55 -7.43 -1.05
CA VAL A 116 -5.81 -7.86 -2.24
C VAL A 116 -6.78 -8.06 -3.41
N SER A 117 -6.56 -7.37 -4.52
CA SER A 117 -7.26 -7.61 -5.79
C SER A 117 -6.79 -8.92 -6.43
N PRO A 118 -7.70 -9.77 -6.94
CA PRO A 118 -7.34 -10.95 -7.73
C PRO A 118 -6.67 -10.58 -9.05
N ALA A 119 -6.04 -11.57 -9.67
CA ALA A 119 -5.37 -11.46 -10.97
C ALA A 119 -6.33 -11.40 -12.18
N THR A 120 -7.54 -11.94 -12.01
CA THR A 120 -8.56 -11.99 -13.06
C THR A 120 -9.91 -11.65 -12.46
N GLY A 121 -10.82 -11.12 -13.28
CA GLY A 121 -12.17 -10.81 -12.84
C GLY A 121 -12.79 -9.63 -13.57
N ALA A 122 -13.95 -9.21 -13.08
CA ALA A 122 -14.64 -8.02 -13.57
C ALA A 122 -13.90 -6.75 -13.15
N SER A 123 -13.86 -5.74 -14.01
CA SER A 123 -13.25 -4.44 -13.69
C SER A 123 -14.00 -3.72 -12.58
N VAL A 124 -13.26 -3.10 -11.65
CA VAL A 124 -13.77 -2.05 -10.77
C VAL A 124 -13.27 -0.71 -11.29
N TYR A 125 -14.19 0.16 -11.68
CA TYR A 125 -13.95 1.47 -12.27
C TYR A 125 -13.79 2.52 -11.17
N ARG A 126 -12.83 3.44 -11.35
CA ARG A 126 -12.66 4.60 -10.48
C ARG A 126 -13.19 5.86 -11.16
N MET A 127 -14.04 6.56 -10.42
CA MET A 127 -14.70 7.79 -10.83
C MET A 127 -14.24 8.91 -9.92
N TYR A 128 -13.84 10.04 -10.47
CA TYR A 128 -13.43 11.23 -9.74
C TYR A 128 -14.44 12.36 -9.94
N ASN A 129 -14.89 12.98 -8.86
CA ASN A 129 -15.76 14.14 -8.92
C ASN A 129 -14.91 15.43 -8.85
N PRO A 130 -14.76 16.19 -9.95
CA PRO A 130 -13.95 17.40 -9.96
C PRO A 130 -14.51 18.52 -9.08
N ASN A 131 -15.80 18.47 -8.71
CA ASN A 131 -16.44 19.54 -7.94
C ASN A 131 -16.14 19.47 -6.44
N ASN A 132 -15.78 18.28 -5.92
CA ASN A 132 -15.55 18.09 -4.48
C ASN A 132 -14.38 17.16 -4.14
N GLY A 133 -13.67 16.63 -5.15
CA GLY A 133 -12.48 15.80 -4.95
C GLY A 133 -12.76 14.35 -4.56
N ARG A 134 -14.03 13.92 -4.49
CA ARG A 134 -14.39 12.56 -4.07
C ARG A 134 -14.09 11.53 -5.15
N HIS A 135 -13.81 10.31 -4.70
CA HIS A 135 -13.71 9.14 -5.57
C HIS A 135 -14.88 8.19 -5.33
N HIS A 136 -15.34 7.52 -6.38
CA HIS A 136 -16.32 6.43 -6.31
C HIS A 136 -15.79 5.21 -7.05
N TYR A 137 -16.07 4.03 -6.51
CA TYR A 137 -15.58 2.76 -7.05
C TYR A 137 -16.75 1.85 -7.34
N THR A 138 -16.85 1.37 -8.58
CA THR A 138 -17.98 0.55 -8.99
C THR A 138 -17.59 -0.52 -10.01
N PRO A 139 -18.10 -1.76 -9.91
CA PRO A 139 -18.01 -2.73 -10.99
C PRO A 139 -19.07 -2.53 -12.08
N HIS A 140 -20.06 -1.66 -11.85
CA HIS A 140 -21.22 -1.53 -12.71
C HIS A 140 -20.99 -0.49 -13.81
N VAL A 141 -20.99 -0.96 -15.05
CA VAL A 141 -20.83 -0.09 -16.23
C VAL A 141 -21.93 0.98 -16.30
N PHE A 142 -23.16 0.66 -15.92
CA PHE A 142 -24.27 1.62 -15.92
C PHE A 142 -24.04 2.76 -14.92
N GLU A 143 -23.66 2.45 -13.68
CA GLU A 143 -23.33 3.46 -12.65
C GLU A 143 -22.17 4.34 -13.09
N LYS A 144 -21.10 3.75 -13.63
CA LYS A 144 -19.98 4.49 -14.24
C LYS A 144 -20.47 5.46 -15.32
N ASN A 145 -21.30 4.98 -16.25
CA ASN A 145 -21.80 5.79 -17.35
C ASN A 145 -22.71 6.94 -16.87
N ASP A 146 -23.55 6.71 -15.87
CA ASP A 146 -24.41 7.74 -15.31
C ASP A 146 -23.61 8.80 -14.52
N LEU A 147 -22.55 8.38 -13.81
CA LEU A 147 -21.61 9.32 -13.19
C LEU A 147 -20.88 10.18 -14.24
N VAL A 148 -20.46 9.60 -15.37
CA VAL A 148 -19.89 10.37 -16.49
C VAL A 148 -20.88 11.40 -17.02
N LYS A 149 -22.14 11.01 -17.25
CA LYS A 149 -23.20 11.95 -17.67
C LYS A 149 -23.43 13.08 -16.65
N ALA A 150 -23.26 12.76 -15.36
CA ALA A 150 -23.34 13.73 -14.27
C ALA A 150 -22.06 14.58 -14.08
N GLY A 151 -21.09 14.48 -14.99
CA GLY A 151 -19.88 15.31 -14.99
C GLY A 151 -18.70 14.76 -14.18
N TRP A 152 -18.78 13.52 -13.70
CA TRP A 152 -17.63 12.86 -13.07
C TRP A 152 -16.64 12.39 -14.13
N LYS A 153 -15.35 12.39 -13.77
CA LYS A 153 -14.27 11.90 -14.63
C LYS A 153 -14.09 10.40 -14.43
N TYR A 154 -14.13 9.63 -15.51
CA TYR A 154 -13.67 8.24 -15.50
C TYR A 154 -12.14 8.21 -15.51
N GLU A 155 -11.54 7.57 -14.51
CA GLU A 155 -10.09 7.51 -14.36
C GLU A 155 -9.48 6.16 -14.74
N GLY A 156 -10.30 5.21 -15.20
CA GLY A 156 -9.86 3.89 -15.62
C GLY A 156 -10.32 2.76 -14.69
N VAL A 157 -9.85 1.56 -15.01
CA VAL A 157 -9.98 0.38 -14.15
C VAL A 157 -8.95 0.50 -13.03
N SER A 158 -9.41 0.51 -11.77
CA SER A 158 -8.50 0.57 -10.63
C SER A 158 -8.06 -0.80 -10.15
N TRP A 159 -8.93 -1.81 -10.18
CA TRP A 159 -8.58 -3.19 -9.85
C TRP A 159 -9.64 -4.15 -10.38
N LEU A 160 -9.50 -5.44 -10.06
CA LEU A 160 -10.40 -6.50 -10.51
C LEU A 160 -11.21 -7.08 -9.35
N SER A 161 -12.36 -7.66 -9.69
CA SER A 161 -13.28 -8.36 -8.79
C SER A 161 -13.45 -9.79 -9.26
N GLY A 162 -13.16 -10.76 -8.39
CA GLY A 162 -13.22 -12.17 -8.77
C GLY A 162 -12.72 -13.17 -7.72
N GLY A 163 -12.41 -12.71 -6.50
CA GLY A 163 -12.03 -13.59 -5.41
C GLY A 163 -13.24 -14.09 -4.60
N THR A 164 -13.00 -14.43 -3.34
CA THR A 164 -14.04 -14.98 -2.43
C THR A 164 -14.31 -14.08 -1.22
N VAL A 165 -13.49 -13.06 -0.97
CA VAL A 165 -13.69 -12.13 0.15
C VAL A 165 -14.61 -11.00 -0.28
N PRO A 166 -15.82 -10.86 0.28
CA PRO A 166 -16.70 -9.76 -0.06
C PRO A 166 -16.12 -8.43 0.42
N VAL A 167 -16.18 -7.40 -0.43
CA VAL A 167 -15.98 -6.01 -0.03
C VAL A 167 -17.34 -5.33 -0.03
N TYR A 168 -17.78 -4.93 1.15
CA TYR A 168 -19.06 -4.25 1.37
C TYR A 168 -18.97 -2.78 0.99
N ARG A 169 -20.02 -2.27 0.36
CA ARG A 169 -20.21 -0.83 0.15
C ARG A 169 -21.28 -0.32 1.10
N LEU A 170 -21.01 0.82 1.71
CA LEU A 170 -21.95 1.52 2.56
C LEU A 170 -22.11 2.95 2.08
N TYR A 171 -23.33 3.46 2.16
CA TYR A 171 -23.68 4.83 1.84
C TYR A 171 -24.08 5.60 3.11
N ASN A 172 -23.51 6.79 3.30
CA ASN A 172 -23.89 7.71 4.37
C ASN A 172 -24.89 8.75 3.83
N PRO A 173 -26.19 8.64 4.15
CA PRO A 173 -27.20 9.62 3.72
C PRO A 173 -27.06 10.98 4.40
N HIS A 174 -26.22 11.08 5.43
CA HIS A 174 -25.99 12.30 6.22
C HIS A 174 -24.58 12.86 6.04
N ALA A 175 -23.81 12.38 5.05
CA ALA A 175 -22.47 12.87 4.78
C ALA A 175 -22.49 14.38 4.48
N ALA A 176 -21.67 15.15 5.20
CA ALA A 176 -21.48 16.57 4.89
C ALA A 176 -20.95 16.74 3.45
N PRO A 177 -21.11 17.93 2.81
CA PRO A 177 -20.65 18.16 1.43
C PRO A 177 -19.16 17.86 1.18
N LYS A 178 -18.35 17.90 2.24
CA LYS A 178 -16.92 17.62 2.25
C LYS A 178 -16.55 16.33 2.97
N GLU A 179 -17.49 15.44 3.31
CA GLU A 179 -17.26 14.08 3.85
C GLU A 179 -17.46 13.00 2.79
N ASP A 180 -16.97 11.78 2.98
CA ASP A 180 -17.18 10.74 1.97
C ASP A 180 -18.59 10.19 2.16
N SER A 181 -19.31 10.06 1.06
CA SER A 181 -20.64 9.48 1.11
C SER A 181 -20.60 7.96 1.00
N HIS A 182 -19.47 7.36 0.59
CA HIS A 182 -19.33 5.91 0.49
C HIS A 182 -18.16 5.37 1.30
N HIS A 183 -18.31 4.17 1.84
CA HIS A 183 -17.22 3.43 2.51
C HIS A 183 -17.13 2.03 1.94
N TYR A 184 -15.90 1.50 1.82
CA TYR A 184 -15.63 0.19 1.25
C TYR A 184 -14.80 -0.64 2.22
N THR A 185 -15.30 -1.80 2.61
CA THR A 185 -14.60 -2.62 3.62
C THR A 185 -14.87 -4.11 3.44
N PRO A 186 -13.86 -4.98 3.58
CA PRO A 186 -14.09 -6.41 3.67
C PRO A 186 -14.51 -6.86 5.08
N LEU A 187 -14.44 -5.98 6.08
CA LEU A 187 -14.74 -6.31 7.47
C LEU A 187 -16.23 -6.17 7.74
N SER A 188 -16.90 -7.29 8.04
CA SER A 188 -18.30 -7.28 8.46
C SER A 188 -18.51 -6.47 9.75
N SER A 189 -17.55 -6.51 10.68
CA SER A 189 -17.59 -5.74 11.93
C SER A 189 -17.59 -4.23 11.71
N GLU A 190 -16.81 -3.73 10.74
CA GLU A 190 -16.78 -2.31 10.37
C GLU A 190 -18.09 -1.91 9.69
N ARG A 191 -18.58 -2.73 8.74
CA ARG A 191 -19.90 -2.54 8.12
C ARG A 191 -21.00 -2.46 9.19
N ASP A 192 -21.05 -3.42 10.10
CA ASP A 192 -22.11 -3.52 11.12
C ASP A 192 -22.04 -2.35 12.11
N SER A 193 -20.84 -1.85 12.39
CA SER A 193 -20.65 -0.65 13.23
C SER A 193 -21.15 0.62 12.54
N LEU A 194 -20.87 0.80 11.25
CA LEU A 194 -21.36 1.92 10.46
C LEU A 194 -22.89 1.88 10.28
N VAL A 195 -23.46 0.69 10.07
CA VAL A 195 -24.92 0.53 9.99
C VAL A 195 -25.59 0.94 11.30
N LYS A 196 -25.01 0.57 12.46
CA LYS A 196 -25.51 1.00 13.78
C LYS A 196 -25.49 2.52 13.97
N THR A 197 -24.60 3.23 13.28
CA THR A 197 -24.50 4.70 13.34
C THR A 197 -25.28 5.41 12.24
N GLY A 198 -26.14 4.70 11.49
CA GLY A 198 -27.07 5.28 10.53
C GLY A 198 -26.63 5.21 9.07
N TRP A 199 -25.50 4.57 8.76
CA TRP A 199 -25.12 4.28 7.38
C TRP A 199 -26.02 3.19 6.80
N ARG A 200 -26.22 3.22 5.49
CA ARG A 200 -26.96 2.19 4.75
C ARG A 200 -25.98 1.22 4.11
N SER A 201 -26.09 -0.06 4.40
CA SER A 201 -25.36 -1.07 3.64
C SER A 201 -26.00 -1.23 2.26
N GLU A 202 -25.19 -1.19 1.21
CA GLU A 202 -25.59 -1.46 -0.17
C GLU A 202 -25.23 -2.89 -0.60
N GLY A 203 -24.83 -3.73 0.36
CA GLY A 203 -24.41 -5.10 0.13
C GLY A 203 -22.96 -5.22 -0.33
N THR A 204 -22.65 -6.35 -0.98
CA THR A 204 -21.33 -6.64 -1.53
C THR A 204 -21.16 -5.88 -2.84
N ALA A 205 -20.18 -4.97 -2.91
CA ALA A 205 -19.86 -4.27 -4.15
C ALA A 205 -18.95 -5.10 -5.05
N TRP A 206 -17.98 -5.84 -4.50
CA TRP A 206 -17.12 -6.75 -5.28
C TRP A 206 -16.48 -7.81 -4.39
N TYR A 207 -15.70 -8.71 -5.02
CA TYR A 207 -14.97 -9.76 -4.32
C TYR A 207 -13.45 -9.63 -4.49
N ALA A 208 -12.76 -9.40 -3.38
CA ALA A 208 -11.31 -9.42 -3.25
C ALA A 208 -10.78 -10.86 -3.14
N ALA A 209 -9.48 -11.05 -3.43
CA ALA A 209 -8.80 -12.33 -3.30
C ALA A 209 -8.64 -12.74 -1.84
N ARG A 210 -8.14 -11.82 -1.00
CA ARG A 210 -7.92 -12.01 0.45
C ARG A 210 -7.69 -10.67 1.17
N ILE A 211 -7.63 -10.71 2.49
CA ILE A 211 -7.15 -9.63 3.37
C ILE A 211 -5.75 -10.01 3.86
N LEU A 212 -4.89 -9.02 4.11
CA LEU A 212 -3.60 -9.25 4.78
C LEU A 212 -3.77 -9.02 6.29
N ASN A 213 -3.34 -9.99 7.09
CA ASN A 213 -3.31 -9.87 8.55
C ASN A 213 -2.06 -9.12 9.02
#